data_AF-A0A644ZDE4-F1
#
_entry.id   AF-A0A644ZDE4-F1
#
_cell.length_a   1.000
_cell.length_b   1.000
_cell.length_c   1.000
_cell.angle_alpha   90.00
_cell.angle_beta   90.00
_cell.angle_gamma   90.00
#
_symmetry.space_group_name_H-M   'P 1'
#
loop_
_entity.id
_entity.type
_entity.pdbx_description
1 polymer ?
#
loop_
_entity_poly.entity_id
_entity_poly.type
_entity_poly.pdbx_seq_one_letter_code
_entity_poly.pdbx_strand_id
1 'polypeptide(L)'
;MLVMREDIPSNFQSPVNIKSLDRSKEVYQSFDSNFAQWHDRLLSVAKCKANTEMARMTMNLINQKGDWSIVPISVAKHYIKQPGLFYYPIENPPFPRKVFFSFNIRGSAAHQTTINHFKESLQRFLAHAHPYLIQPSPKR
;
A
#
# COMPACT_ATOMS: atom_id res chain seq x y z
N MET A 1 3.96 -1.06 -4.17
CA MET A 1 5.33 -1.55 -3.91
C MET A 1 5.26 -3.04 -3.69
N LEU A 2 6.23 -3.78 -4.18
CA LEU A 2 6.41 -5.19 -3.84
C LEU A 2 7.16 -5.26 -2.51
N VAL A 3 6.75 -6.14 -1.60
CA VAL A 3 7.50 -6.51 -0.40
C VAL A 3 7.76 -8.01 -0.48
N MET A 4 8.98 -8.44 -0.15
CA MET A 4 9.42 -9.82 -0.27
C MET A 4 10.26 -10.24 0.94
N ARG A 5 10.11 -11.50 1.35
CA ARG A 5 10.95 -12.14 2.38
C ARG A 5 12.17 -12.76 1.72
N GLU A 6 13.35 -12.26 2.04
CA GLU A 6 14.62 -12.75 1.50
C GLU A 6 15.72 -12.70 2.55
N ASP A 7 16.76 -13.52 2.41
CA ASP A 7 17.92 -13.49 3.32
C ASP A 7 18.80 -12.27 3.05
N ILE A 8 18.92 -11.92 1.78
CA ILE A 8 19.63 -10.75 1.25
C ILE A 8 18.74 -10.08 0.21
N PRO A 9 18.85 -8.77 -0.01
CA PRO A 9 18.07 -8.11 -1.06
C PRO A 9 18.45 -8.72 -2.40
N SER A 10 17.46 -9.25 -3.12
CA SER A 10 17.71 -9.79 -4.45
C SER A 10 18.16 -8.72 -5.45
N ASN A 11 19.08 -9.11 -6.33
CA ASN A 11 19.53 -8.33 -7.49
C ASN A 11 18.48 -8.36 -8.63
N PHE A 12 17.19 -8.24 -8.31
CA PHE A 12 16.17 -8.13 -9.34
C PHE A 12 16.49 -6.93 -10.25
N GLN A 13 16.24 -7.07 -11.55
CA GLN A 13 16.07 -5.88 -12.39
C GLN A 13 14.90 -5.08 -11.80
N SER A 14 15.24 -3.92 -11.26
CA SER A 14 14.29 -2.96 -10.71
C SER A 14 13.93 -1.97 -11.82
N PRO A 15 12.65 -1.77 -12.15
CA PRO A 15 11.47 -2.25 -11.42
C PRO A 15 11.08 -3.72 -11.71
N VAL A 16 10.52 -4.40 -10.70
CA VAL A 16 10.20 -5.83 -10.76
C VAL A 16 8.97 -6.10 -11.63
N ASN A 17 9.09 -7.06 -12.55
CA ASN A 17 7.97 -7.62 -13.28
C ASN A 17 7.25 -8.68 -12.42
N ILE A 18 6.08 -8.35 -11.88
CA ILE A 18 5.33 -9.26 -10.99
C ILE A 18 4.82 -10.53 -11.69
N LYS A 19 4.78 -10.58 -13.03
CA LYS A 19 4.36 -11.77 -13.77
C LYS A 19 5.39 -12.89 -13.77
N SER A 20 6.66 -12.57 -13.48
CA SER A 20 7.73 -13.58 -13.38
C SER A 20 7.86 -14.19 -11.98
N LEU A 21 7.12 -13.68 -10.99
CA LEU A 21 7.15 -14.18 -9.62
C LEU A 21 6.30 -15.44 -9.47
N ASP A 22 6.72 -16.35 -8.59
CA ASP A 22 5.93 -17.53 -8.22
C ASP A 22 4.65 -17.10 -7.50
N ARG A 23 3.51 -17.34 -8.15
CA ARG A 23 2.18 -16.97 -7.66
C ARG A 23 1.81 -17.71 -6.36
N SER A 24 2.27 -18.94 -6.19
CA SER A 24 1.96 -19.75 -5.00
C SER A 24 2.58 -19.19 -3.72
N LYS A 25 3.53 -18.24 -3.87
CA LYS A 25 4.20 -17.52 -2.79
C LYS A 25 3.60 -16.15 -2.49
N GLU A 26 2.58 -15.74 -3.25
CA GLU A 26 1.91 -14.47 -2.97
C GLU A 26 1.03 -14.58 -1.72
N VAL A 27 1.22 -13.66 -0.79
CA VAL A 27 0.18 -13.27 0.17
C VAL A 27 -0.60 -12.11 -0.43
N TYR A 28 -1.78 -12.40 -0.98
CA TYR A 28 -2.64 -11.38 -1.57
C TYR A 28 -3.20 -10.47 -0.47
N GLN A 29 -2.95 -9.15 -0.57
CA GLN A 29 -3.61 -8.17 0.28
C GLN A 29 -4.75 -7.49 -0.49
N SER A 30 -6.00 -7.82 -0.16
CA SER A 30 -7.16 -7.12 -0.71
C SER A 30 -7.34 -5.79 0.01
N PHE A 31 -7.48 -4.69 -0.73
CA PHE A 31 -7.54 -3.38 -0.11
C PHE A 31 -8.34 -2.30 -0.84
N ASP A 32 -8.61 -2.47 -2.14
CA ASP A 32 -9.65 -1.76 -2.87
C ASP A 32 -9.94 -2.46 -4.20
N SER A 33 -11.10 -2.15 -4.79
CA SER A 33 -11.58 -2.80 -6.01
C SER A 33 -10.77 -2.44 -7.26
N ASN A 34 -10.12 -1.28 -7.30
CA ASN A 34 -9.30 -0.87 -8.43
C ASN A 34 -8.00 -1.67 -8.47
N PHE A 35 -7.40 -1.89 -7.30
CA PHE A 35 -6.26 -2.77 -7.15
C PHE A 35 -6.61 -4.21 -7.50
N ALA A 36 -7.73 -4.73 -7.00
CA ALA A 36 -8.16 -6.09 -7.33
C ALA A 36 -8.26 -6.28 -8.85
N GLN A 37 -8.93 -5.36 -9.55
CA GLN A 37 -9.02 -5.40 -11.02
C GLN A 37 -7.66 -5.28 -11.72
N TRP A 38 -6.79 -4.37 -11.26
CA TRP A 38 -5.43 -4.22 -11.81
C TRP A 38 -4.62 -5.51 -11.65
N HIS A 39 -4.76 -6.14 -10.48
CA HIS A 39 -4.04 -7.35 -10.11
C HIS A 39 -4.53 -8.56 -10.91
N ASP A 40 -5.84 -8.78 -10.97
CA ASP A 40 -6.47 -9.88 -11.74
C ASP A 40 -6.20 -9.77 -13.25
N ARG A 41 -6.01 -8.55 -13.78
CA ARG A 41 -5.64 -8.35 -15.20
C ARG A 41 -4.19 -8.74 -15.50
N LEU A 42 -3.30 -8.61 -14.52
CA LEU A 42 -1.87 -8.88 -14.70
C LEU A 42 -1.49 -10.30 -14.32
N LEU A 43 -2.15 -10.86 -13.32
CA LEU A 43 -1.86 -12.17 -12.75
C LEU A 43 -3.07 -13.07 -12.98
N SER A 44 -2.83 -14.26 -13.49
CA SER A 44 -3.91 -15.24 -13.69
C SER A 44 -4.55 -15.63 -12.35
N VAL A 45 -5.76 -16.21 -12.42
CA VAL A 45 -6.55 -16.70 -11.26
C VAL A 45 -5.90 -17.90 -10.53
N ALA A 46 -4.59 -18.09 -10.69
CA ALA A 46 -3.82 -19.09 -9.98
C ALA A 46 -3.83 -18.82 -8.47
N LYS A 47 -3.82 -19.91 -7.69
CA LYS A 47 -3.91 -19.87 -6.22
C LYS A 47 -2.73 -19.11 -5.63
N CYS A 48 -3.03 -18.11 -4.81
CA CYS A 48 -2.07 -17.45 -3.92
C CYS A 48 -1.85 -18.30 -2.65
N LYS A 49 -0.79 -18.01 -1.90
CA LYS A 49 -0.50 -18.63 -0.60
C LYS A 49 -1.62 -18.37 0.42
N ALA A 50 -2.08 -17.13 0.48
CA ALA A 50 -3.09 -16.66 1.42
C ALA A 50 -3.72 -15.35 0.93
N ASN A 51 -4.92 -15.03 1.43
CA ASN A 51 -5.62 -13.77 1.19
C ASN A 51 -5.96 -13.11 2.53
N THR A 52 -5.74 -11.81 2.65
CA THR A 52 -6.06 -11.02 3.85
C THR A 52 -6.32 -9.56 3.50
N GLU A 53 -7.13 -8.88 4.29
CA GLU A 53 -7.36 -7.43 4.16
C GLU A 53 -6.43 -6.60 5.07
N MET A 54 -5.90 -7.24 6.12
CA MET A 54 -5.07 -6.57 7.12
C MET A 54 -3.60 -6.55 6.74
N ALA A 55 -3.04 -5.35 6.59
CA ALA A 55 -1.61 -5.16 6.30
C ALA A 55 -0.69 -5.88 7.30
N ARG A 56 -1.02 -5.82 8.60
CA ARG A 56 -0.25 -6.51 9.65
C ARG A 56 -0.24 -8.03 9.44
N MET A 57 -1.39 -8.60 9.07
CA MET A 57 -1.49 -10.03 8.80
C MET A 57 -0.70 -10.41 7.55
N THR A 58 -0.73 -9.58 6.51
CA THR A 58 0.08 -9.75 5.30
C THR A 58 1.55 -9.91 5.66
N MET A 59 2.10 -9.03 6.50
CA MET A 59 3.51 -9.09 6.91
C MET A 59 3.84 -10.35 7.71
N ASN A 60 2.93 -10.81 8.57
CA ASN A 60 3.12 -12.05 9.32
C ASN A 60 3.08 -13.31 8.45
N LEU A 61 2.34 -13.26 7.33
CA LEU A 61 2.19 -14.38 6.40
C LEU A 61 3.32 -14.43 5.35
N ILE A 62 4.05 -13.34 5.15
CA ILE A 62 5.30 -13.26 4.36
C ILE A 62 6.45 -13.76 5.27
N ASN A 63 6.47 -15.06 5.54
CA ASN A 63 7.30 -15.67 6.58
C ASN A 63 8.33 -16.68 6.06
N GLN A 64 8.18 -17.14 4.82
CA GLN A 64 9.11 -18.02 4.13
C GLN A 64 9.86 -17.23 3.05
N LYS A 65 11.10 -17.64 2.80
CA LYS A 65 11.89 -17.07 1.69
C LYS A 65 11.11 -17.17 0.37
N GLY A 66 11.12 -16.06 -0.37
CA GLY A 66 10.42 -15.91 -1.64
C GLY A 66 8.93 -15.58 -1.50
N ASP A 67 8.37 -15.55 -0.28
CA ASP A 67 7.03 -15.01 -0.08
C ASP A 67 7.02 -13.52 -0.42
N TRP A 68 5.93 -13.08 -1.04
CA TRP A 68 5.80 -11.69 -1.45
C TRP A 68 4.36 -11.19 -1.37
N SER A 69 4.23 -9.86 -1.32
CA SER A 69 2.94 -9.18 -1.42
C SER A 69 3.13 -7.82 -2.08
N ILE A 70 2.07 -7.33 -2.69
CA ILE A 70 2.01 -5.93 -3.13
C ILE A 70 1.27 -5.13 -2.07
N VAL A 71 1.88 -4.04 -1.60
CA VAL A 71 1.32 -3.16 -0.57
C VAL A 71 1.55 -1.68 -0.89
N PRO A 72 0.79 -0.76 -0.28
CA PRO A 72 1.11 0.68 -0.32
C PRO A 72 2.52 0.96 0.20
N ILE A 73 3.17 1.99 -0.35
CA ILE A 73 4.51 2.40 0.08
C ILE A 73 4.58 2.76 1.57
N SER A 74 3.50 3.34 2.11
CA SER A 74 3.37 3.66 3.55
C SER A 74 3.43 2.39 4.41
N VAL A 75 2.78 1.32 3.95
CA VAL A 75 2.80 0.00 4.63
C VAL A 75 4.19 -0.62 4.51
N ALA A 76 4.77 -0.68 3.31
CA ALA A 76 6.10 -1.24 3.11
C ALA A 76 7.13 -0.58 4.06
N LYS A 77 7.22 0.75 4.06
CA LYS A 77 8.20 1.48 4.90
C LYS A 77 7.95 1.35 6.40
N HIS A 78 6.72 1.10 6.83
CA HIS A 78 6.44 0.82 8.23
C HIS A 78 7.04 -0.52 8.69
N TYR A 79 6.95 -1.55 7.85
CA TYR A 79 7.29 -2.93 8.22
C TYR A 79 8.70 -3.39 7.84
N ILE A 80 9.41 -2.70 6.94
CA ILE A 80 10.80 -3.04 6.55
C ILE A 80 11.82 -2.96 7.69
N LYS A 81 11.42 -2.43 8.85
CA LYS A 81 12.23 -2.47 10.06
C LYS A 81 12.47 -3.90 10.54
N GLN A 82 11.69 -4.86 10.05
CA GLN A 82 11.88 -6.28 10.34
C GLN A 82 12.99 -6.88 9.47
N PRO A 83 13.96 -7.60 10.06
CA PRO A 83 14.99 -8.30 9.30
C PRO A 83 14.41 -9.25 8.25
N GLY A 84 15.04 -9.27 7.07
CA GLY A 84 14.67 -10.15 5.97
C GLY A 84 13.45 -9.71 5.15
N LEU A 85 12.91 -8.50 5.38
CA LEU A 85 11.89 -7.90 4.50
C LEU A 85 12.51 -6.79 3.65
N PHE A 86 12.39 -6.94 2.33
CA PHE A 86 12.84 -5.96 1.36
C PHE A 86 11.67 -5.48 0.51
N TYR A 87 11.78 -4.28 -0.07
CA TYR A 87 10.75 -3.74 -0.94
C TYR A 87 11.31 -3.20 -2.25
N TYR A 88 10.54 -3.36 -3.31
CA TYR A 88 10.95 -3.05 -4.68
C TYR A 88 9.85 -2.29 -5.44
N PRO A 89 10.23 -1.37 -6.34
CA PRO A 89 9.27 -0.80 -7.28
C PRO A 89 8.82 -1.86 -8.30
N ILE A 90 7.63 -1.68 -8.87
CA ILE A 90 6.98 -2.62 -9.80
C ILE A 90 6.89 -1.93 -11.16
N GLU A 91 7.12 -2.68 -12.26
CA GLU A 91 7.22 -2.13 -13.62
C GLU A 91 5.90 -1.48 -14.09
N ASN A 92 4.77 -2.09 -13.76
CA ASN A 92 3.43 -1.58 -14.03
C ASN A 92 2.66 -1.42 -12.71
N PRO A 93 2.92 -0.40 -11.88
CA PRO A 93 2.32 -0.30 -10.55
C PRO A 93 0.81 -0.04 -10.63
N PRO A 94 0.03 -0.39 -9.59
CA PRO A 94 -1.38 -0.04 -9.54
C PRO A 94 -1.57 1.48 -9.53
N PHE A 95 -2.74 1.94 -9.97
CA PHE A 95 -3.10 3.35 -9.92
C PHE A 95 -2.93 3.94 -8.50
N PRO A 96 -2.46 5.19 -8.37
CA PRO A 96 -2.40 5.86 -7.08
C PRO A 96 -3.77 5.86 -6.40
N ARG A 97 -3.77 5.51 -5.11
CA ARG A 97 -5.02 5.46 -4.34
C ARG A 97 -5.50 6.84 -3.97
N LYS A 98 -6.81 7.04 -4.05
CA LYS A 98 -7.49 8.21 -3.50
C LYS A 98 -7.77 7.95 -2.02
N VAL A 99 -7.31 8.86 -1.17
CA VAL A 99 -7.60 8.85 0.26
C VAL A 99 -8.58 9.96 0.55
N PHE A 100 -9.65 9.65 1.27
CA PHE A 100 -10.69 10.61 1.63
C PHE A 100 -10.70 10.81 3.15
N PHE A 101 -10.85 12.06 3.56
CA PHE A 101 -11.16 12.40 4.95
C PHE A 101 -12.66 12.70 5.03
N SER A 102 -13.35 12.01 5.93
CA SER A 102 -14.78 12.20 6.15
C SER A 102 -15.00 12.88 7.49
N PHE A 103 -15.80 13.93 7.50
CA PHE A 103 -16.13 14.71 8.69
C PHE A 103 -17.64 14.70 8.91
N ASN A 104 -18.06 14.47 10.14
CA ASN A 104 -19.46 14.64 10.48
C ASN A 104 -19.76 16.13 10.67
N ILE A 105 -20.45 16.72 9.70
CA ILE A 105 -20.86 18.14 9.72
C ILE A 105 -22.04 18.41 10.65
N ARG A 106 -22.66 17.38 11.22
CA ARG A 106 -23.75 17.53 12.20
C ARG A 106 -23.15 17.34 13.59
N GLY A 107 -23.12 18.41 14.38
CA GLY A 107 -22.62 18.40 15.75
C GLY A 107 -22.79 19.75 16.42
N SER A 108 -22.54 19.78 17.73
CA SER A 108 -22.57 21.01 18.53
C SER A 108 -21.51 22.02 18.07
N ALA A 109 -21.62 23.27 18.51
CA ALA A 109 -20.61 24.30 18.20
C ALA A 109 -19.19 23.86 18.60
N ALA A 110 -19.04 23.22 19.77
CA ALA A 110 -17.75 22.69 20.22
C ALA A 110 -17.19 21.61 19.28
N HIS A 111 -18.04 20.69 18.79
CA HIS A 111 -17.64 19.67 17.82
C HIS A 111 -17.16 20.28 16.50
N GLN A 112 -17.81 21.33 16.02
CA GLN A 112 -17.37 22.05 14.82
C GLN A 112 -16.02 22.72 15.02
N THR A 113 -15.79 23.33 16.18
CA THR A 113 -14.48 23.90 16.55
C THR A 113 -13.39 22.82 16.50
N THR A 114 -13.64 21.64 17.08
CA THR A 114 -12.70 20.51 17.01
C THR A 114 -12.42 20.05 15.57
N ILE A 115 -13.46 19.92 14.74
CA ILE A 115 -13.30 19.57 13.32
C ILE A 115 -12.46 20.61 12.59
N ASN A 116 -12.70 21.90 12.84
CA ASN A 116 -11.97 22.98 12.17
C ASN A 116 -10.48 22.98 12.58
N HIS A 117 -10.18 22.81 13.86
CA HIS A 117 -8.79 22.65 14.32
C HIS A 117 -8.11 21.44 13.69
N PHE A 118 -8.82 20.31 13.59
CA PHE A 118 -8.26 19.14 12.90
C PHE A 118 -8.02 19.41 11.42
N LYS A 119 -8.95 20.08 10.71
CA LYS A 119 -8.79 20.44 9.30
C LYS A 119 -7.58 21.34 9.08
N GLU A 120 -7.38 22.34 9.93
CA GLU A 120 -6.20 23.22 9.88
C GLU A 120 -4.89 22.46 10.14
N SER A 121 -4.89 21.55 11.12
CA SER A 121 -3.74 20.69 11.41
C SER A 121 -3.43 19.76 10.22
N LEU A 122 -4.46 19.16 9.64
CA LEU A 122 -4.34 18.30 8.48
C LEU A 122 -3.83 19.07 7.25
N GLN A 123 -4.35 20.27 6.99
CA GLN A 123 -3.86 21.12 5.90
C GLN A 123 -2.38 21.46 6.08
N ARG A 124 -1.95 21.80 7.31
CA ARG A 124 -0.53 21.99 7.61
C ARG A 124 0.27 20.72 7.35
N PHE A 125 -0.18 19.56 7.83
CA PHE A 125 0.48 18.28 7.59
C PHE A 125 0.62 17.97 6.09
N LEU A 126 -0.42 18.25 5.30
CA LEU A 126 -0.42 18.00 3.85
C LEU A 126 0.41 19.02 3.06
N ALA A 127 0.50 20.27 3.53
CA ALA A 127 1.30 21.33 2.92
C ALA A 127 2.81 21.05 3.03
N HIS A 128 3.23 20.39 4.11
CA HIS A 128 4.55 19.76 4.16
C HIS A 128 4.48 18.54 3.25
N ALA A 129 5.09 18.61 2.08
CA ALA A 129 5.02 17.57 1.06
C ALA A 129 5.37 16.19 1.65
N HIS A 130 4.34 15.42 2.03
CA HIS A 130 4.56 14.08 2.52
C HIS A 130 4.96 13.23 1.32
N PRO A 131 6.08 12.50 1.35
CA PRO A 131 6.69 11.87 0.17
C PRO A 131 5.84 10.81 -0.55
N TYR A 132 4.65 10.49 -0.02
CA TYR A 132 3.73 9.48 -0.56
C TYR A 132 2.33 10.02 -0.85
N LEU A 133 2.05 11.29 -0.55
CA LEU A 133 0.77 11.92 -0.84
C LEU A 133 0.94 12.76 -2.10
N ILE A 134 0.26 12.33 -3.16
CA ILE A 134 0.19 13.09 -4.40
C ILE A 134 -0.89 14.14 -4.21
N GLN A 135 -0.49 15.41 -4.15
CA GLN A 135 -1.45 16.51 -4.13
C GLN A 135 -2.27 16.45 -5.43
N PRO A 136 -3.61 16.53 -5.37
CA PRO A 136 -4.41 16.58 -6.59
C PRO A 136 -4.00 17.81 -7.40
N SER A 137 -3.70 17.64 -8.68
CA SER A 137 -3.53 18.77 -9.58
C SER A 137 -4.80 19.64 -9.54
N PRO A 138 -4.69 20.97 -9.47
CA PRO A 138 -5.86 21.83 -9.55
C PRO A 138 -6.61 21.48 -10.85
N LYS A 139 -7.91 21.24 -10.73
CA LYS A 139 -8.77 21.01 -11.90
C LYS A 139 -8.64 22.26 -12.78
N ARG A 140 -8.16 22.09 -14.01
CA ARG A 140 -8.22 23.11 -15.06
C ARG A 140 -9.66 23.35 -15.47
#